data_AF-A0A5Y1PDZ5-F1
#
_entry.id   AF-A0A5Y1PDZ5-F1
#
_cell.length_a   1.000
_cell.length_b   1.000
_cell.length_c   1.000
_cell.angle_alpha   90.00
_cell.angle_beta   90.00
_cell.angle_gamma   90.00
#
_symmetry.space_group_name_H-M   'P 1'
#
loop_
_entity.id
_entity.type
_entity.pdbx_description
1 polymer ?
#
loop_
_entity_poly.entity_id
_entity_poly.type
_entity_poly.pdbx_seq_one_letter_code
_entity_poly.pdbx_strand_id
1 'polypeptide(L)'
;PNSSQSHISNETNYRFLVSTIKPNLDKCIFLDVDLVAVGDISKLWEICIDDYYMAAVSDQAPLHSESWTLKLPLPYDYLYVNTGVTLINLKKWREDNIQELLFQNSAQYAEILQFPDQDTLNITLYKKIKYLSHIYNAMPVQTYYNEKQKQEAFSNPQIIHWAGYKKPWKFPDAPYAEM
;
A
#
# COMPACT_ATOMS: atom_id res chain seq x y z
N PRO A 1 -0.46 -3.83 32.82
CA PRO A 1 -0.60 -2.43 32.38
C PRO A 1 0.75 -1.85 31.94
N ASN A 2 1.02 -1.91 30.64
CA ASN A 2 1.98 -1.09 29.91
C ASN A 2 1.70 -1.40 28.43
N SER A 3 0.70 -0.74 27.86
CA SER A 3 0.36 -0.85 26.44
C SER A 3 1.45 -0.13 25.64
N SER A 4 2.22 -0.89 24.87
CA SER A 4 3.19 -0.39 23.90
C SER A 4 2.54 0.24 22.66
N GLN A 5 1.47 1.02 22.86
CA GLN A 5 0.72 1.72 21.81
C GLN A 5 1.19 3.18 21.63
N SER A 6 2.34 3.58 22.20
CA SER A 6 2.75 4.98 22.29
C SER A 6 3.54 5.53 21.10
N HIS A 7 3.54 4.86 19.93
CA HIS A 7 4.28 5.35 18.75
C HIS A 7 3.58 5.17 17.39
N ILE A 8 2.28 4.87 17.35
CA ILE A 8 1.52 5.11 16.11
C ILE A 8 1.17 6.59 16.13
N SER A 9 1.95 7.40 15.43
CA SER A 9 1.68 8.82 15.32
C SER A 9 0.35 8.99 14.54
N ASN A 10 -0.49 9.94 14.93
CA ASN A 10 -1.84 10.16 14.38
C ASN A 10 -1.87 10.34 12.84
N GLU A 11 -0.71 10.63 12.25
CA GLU A 11 -0.51 11.05 10.87
C GLU A 11 -0.69 9.91 9.85
N THR A 12 -0.43 8.65 10.23
CA THR A 12 -0.54 7.51 9.29
C THR A 12 -2.02 7.21 8.90
N ASN A 13 -2.97 7.61 9.74
CA ASN A 13 -4.40 7.49 9.45
C ASN A 13 -4.94 8.59 8.51
N TYR A 14 -4.13 9.58 8.12
CA TYR A 14 -4.57 10.61 7.18
C TYR A 14 -4.98 10.03 5.83
N ARG A 15 -4.42 8.88 5.42
CA ARG A 15 -4.85 8.20 4.19
C ARG A 15 -6.32 7.76 4.24
N PHE A 16 -6.84 7.40 5.41
CA PHE A 16 -8.26 7.02 5.56
C PHE A 16 -9.19 8.22 5.37
N LEU A 17 -8.69 9.42 5.68
CA LEU A 17 -9.45 10.67 5.64
C LEU A 17 -9.43 11.36 4.28
N VAL A 18 -8.73 10.84 3.27
CA VAL A 18 -8.54 11.53 1.97
C VAL A 18 -9.88 11.88 1.31
N SER A 19 -10.87 10.98 1.36
CA SER A 19 -12.20 11.23 0.79
C SER A 19 -12.96 12.36 1.49
N THR A 20 -12.71 12.57 2.79
CA THR A 20 -13.28 13.67 3.58
C THR A 20 -12.50 14.97 3.40
N ILE A 21 -11.16 14.91 3.37
CA ILE A 21 -10.29 16.08 3.22
C ILE A 21 -10.40 16.68 1.81
N LYS A 22 -10.63 15.83 0.80
CA LYS A 22 -10.77 16.21 -0.60
C LYS A 22 -12.13 15.78 -1.16
N PRO A 23 -13.24 16.36 -0.66
CA PRO A 23 -14.59 15.91 -1.00
C PRO A 23 -14.94 16.13 -2.48
N ASN A 24 -14.27 17.08 -3.13
CA ASN A 24 -14.50 17.44 -4.52
C ASN A 24 -13.66 16.62 -5.52
N LEU A 25 -12.81 15.71 -5.04
CA LEU A 25 -12.04 14.81 -5.90
C LEU A 25 -12.73 13.45 -5.97
N ASP A 26 -12.88 12.91 -7.18
CA ASP A 26 -13.42 11.55 -7.39
C ASP A 26 -12.35 10.47 -7.40
N LYS A 27 -11.11 10.86 -7.71
CA LYS A 27 -9.97 9.96 -7.82
C LYS A 27 -8.69 10.69 -7.39
N CYS A 28 -7.76 9.98 -6.77
CA CYS A 28 -6.42 10.51 -6.48
C CYS A 28 -5.34 9.44 -6.62
N ILE A 29 -4.10 9.87 -6.87
CA ILE A 29 -2.92 9.04 -6.63
C ILE A 29 -2.38 9.43 -5.24
N PHE A 30 -2.21 8.46 -4.37
CA PHE A 30 -1.55 8.62 -3.08
C PHE A 30 -0.18 7.95 -3.14
N LEU A 31 0.84 8.68 -2.69
CA LEU A 31 2.25 8.31 -2.73
C LEU A 31 2.84 8.48 -1.33
N ASP A 32 3.56 7.47 -0.84
CA ASP A 32 4.41 7.62 0.35
C ASP A 32 5.59 8.57 0.04
N VAL A 33 6.26 9.04 1.08
CA VAL A 33 7.31 10.08 0.97
C VAL A 33 8.70 9.54 0.61
N ASP A 34 8.85 8.22 0.62
CA ASP A 34 10.09 7.46 0.52
C ASP A 34 10.24 6.77 -0.84
N LEU A 35 9.79 7.46 -1.89
CA LEU A 35 9.83 7.01 -3.26
C LEU A 35 10.28 8.13 -4.21
N VAL A 36 10.68 7.73 -5.41
CA VAL A 36 10.97 8.63 -6.53
C VAL A 36 10.22 8.14 -7.75
N ALA A 37 9.49 9.05 -8.39
CA ALA A 37 8.95 8.83 -9.73
C ALA A 37 10.07 9.03 -10.75
N VAL A 38 10.47 7.95 -11.41
CA VAL A 38 11.54 7.92 -12.43
C VAL A 38 10.97 7.86 -13.86
N GLY A 39 9.66 7.70 -13.99
CA GLY A 39 8.94 7.65 -15.27
C GLY A 39 7.63 8.45 -15.26
N ASP A 40 6.84 8.26 -16.32
CA ASP A 40 5.59 9.00 -16.52
C ASP A 40 4.42 8.36 -15.78
N ILE A 41 4.07 8.96 -14.65
CA ILE A 41 2.96 8.50 -13.79
C ILE A 41 1.57 8.90 -14.30
N SER A 42 1.45 9.65 -15.42
CA SER A 42 0.13 9.94 -16.02
C SER A 42 -0.57 8.64 -16.47
N LYS A 43 0.19 7.65 -16.91
CA LYS A 43 -0.35 6.33 -17.27
C LYS A 43 -0.93 5.58 -16.09
N LEU A 44 -0.41 5.78 -14.88
CA LEU A 44 -1.02 5.27 -13.66
C LEU A 44 -2.38 5.93 -13.44
N TRP A 45 -2.48 7.24 -13.64
CA TRP A 45 -3.75 7.99 -13.50
C TRP A 45 -4.84 7.50 -14.46
N GLU A 46 -4.47 7.12 -15.68
CA GLU A 46 -5.40 6.65 -16.73
C GLU A 46 -6.03 5.28 -16.44
N ILE A 47 -5.48 4.52 -15.49
CA ILE A 47 -6.02 3.18 -15.16
C ILE A 47 -7.45 3.31 -14.64
N CYS A 48 -8.36 2.58 -15.29
CA CYS A 48 -9.76 2.47 -14.87
C CYS A 48 -9.86 1.67 -13.55
N ILE A 49 -10.56 2.26 -12.58
CA ILE A 49 -10.81 1.71 -11.25
C ILE A 49 -12.27 1.83 -10.83
N ASP A 50 -13.18 2.00 -11.78
CA ASP A 50 -14.59 2.31 -11.49
C ASP A 50 -15.25 1.25 -10.60
N ASP A 51 -14.91 -0.03 -10.78
CA ASP A 51 -15.43 -1.16 -9.99
C ASP A 51 -14.65 -1.45 -8.70
N TYR A 52 -13.55 -0.73 -8.46
CA TYR A 52 -12.59 -0.96 -7.39
C TYR A 52 -12.53 0.22 -6.42
N TYR A 53 -12.19 -0.05 -5.17
CA TYR A 53 -11.92 1.00 -4.19
C TYR A 53 -10.52 1.59 -4.36
N MET A 54 -9.58 0.77 -4.83
CA MET A 54 -8.17 1.12 -4.92
C MET A 54 -7.49 0.27 -5.99
N ALA A 55 -6.41 0.78 -6.57
CA ALA A 55 -5.43 -0.03 -7.27
C ALA A 55 -4.07 0.08 -6.58
N ALA A 56 -3.37 -1.04 -6.44
CA ALA A 56 -2.08 -1.14 -5.74
C ALA A 56 -1.25 -2.31 -6.28
N VAL A 57 0.05 -2.30 -6.00
CA VAL A 57 0.98 -3.38 -6.37
C VAL A 57 1.03 -4.43 -5.26
N SER A 58 1.07 -5.71 -5.62
CA SER A 58 1.23 -6.78 -4.65
C SER A 58 2.55 -6.68 -3.89
N ASP A 59 2.47 -6.84 -2.56
CA ASP A 59 3.61 -6.97 -1.66
C ASP A 59 3.66 -8.42 -1.20
N GLN A 60 4.78 -9.08 -1.40
CA GLN A 60 4.99 -10.36 -0.75
C GLN A 60 5.41 -10.11 0.68
N ALA A 61 4.43 -9.75 1.52
CA ALA A 61 4.49 -10.19 2.89
C ALA A 61 4.84 -11.67 2.88
N PRO A 62 5.88 -12.11 3.60
CA PRO A 62 6.53 -13.37 3.31
C PRO A 62 5.51 -14.49 3.51
N LEU A 63 5.10 -15.17 2.43
CA LEU A 63 4.19 -16.32 2.47
C LEU A 63 4.93 -17.56 3.02
N HIS A 64 5.49 -17.43 4.22
CA HIS A 64 5.96 -18.55 5.02
C HIS A 64 4.95 -18.82 6.14
N SER A 65 5.01 -20.03 6.71
CA SER A 65 4.08 -20.51 7.75
C SER A 65 3.99 -19.60 8.99
N GLU A 66 4.96 -18.72 9.20
CA GLU A 66 5.00 -17.78 10.33
C GLU A 66 4.68 -16.32 9.95
N SER A 67 4.12 -16.06 8.76
CA SER A 67 3.85 -14.67 8.33
C SER A 67 2.84 -13.97 9.23
N TRP A 68 3.03 -12.67 9.47
CA TRP A 68 2.03 -11.88 10.20
C TRP A 68 0.69 -11.82 9.44
N THR A 69 0.72 -11.90 8.10
CA THR A 69 -0.50 -11.86 7.28
C THR A 69 -1.44 -13.03 7.53
N LEU A 70 -0.91 -14.17 8.02
CA LEU A 70 -1.73 -15.34 8.40
C LEU A 70 -2.61 -15.08 9.64
N LYS A 71 -2.31 -14.03 10.41
CA LYS A 71 -3.14 -13.60 11.54
C LYS A 71 -4.30 -12.71 11.10
N LEU A 72 -4.22 -12.13 9.90
CA LEU A 72 -5.24 -11.24 9.36
C LEU A 72 -6.46 -12.06 8.93
N PRO A 73 -7.68 -11.48 8.96
CA PRO A 73 -8.92 -12.12 8.52
C PRO A 73 -9.02 -12.20 6.98
N LEU A 74 -7.95 -12.67 6.33
CA LEU A 74 -7.79 -12.73 4.88
C LEU A 74 -7.52 -14.19 4.46
N PRO A 75 -7.99 -14.63 3.29
CA PRO A 75 -7.67 -15.97 2.79
C PRO A 75 -6.17 -16.19 2.63
N TYR A 76 -5.74 -17.44 2.78
CA TYR A 76 -4.33 -17.83 2.66
C TYR A 76 -3.73 -17.47 1.29
N ASP A 77 -4.52 -17.56 0.23
CA ASP A 77 -4.14 -17.26 -1.15
C ASP A 77 -4.35 -15.78 -1.53
N TYR A 78 -4.73 -14.93 -0.58
CA TYR A 78 -4.88 -13.51 -0.83
C TYR A 78 -3.52 -12.87 -1.13
N LEU A 79 -3.44 -12.21 -2.28
CA LEU A 79 -2.28 -11.45 -2.70
C LEU A 79 -2.30 -10.08 -2.01
N TYR A 80 -1.64 -10.00 -0.86
CA TYR A 80 -1.49 -8.77 -0.10
C TYR A 80 -0.82 -7.65 -0.94
N VAL A 81 -1.19 -6.39 -0.73
CA VAL A 81 -0.65 -5.24 -1.48
C VAL A 81 0.11 -4.23 -0.61
N ASN A 82 1.13 -3.63 -1.21
CA ASN A 82 1.81 -2.48 -0.64
C ASN A 82 0.95 -1.24 -0.87
N THR A 83 0.83 -0.37 0.12
CA THR A 83 -0.05 0.81 0.04
C THR A 83 0.70 2.14 -0.10
N GLY A 84 2.00 2.11 -0.38
CA GLY A 84 2.80 3.32 -0.62
C GLY A 84 2.64 3.92 -2.01
N VAL A 85 2.09 3.16 -2.96
CA VAL A 85 1.62 3.71 -4.26
C VAL A 85 0.22 3.18 -4.52
N THR A 86 -0.76 4.07 -4.49
CA THR A 86 -2.16 3.70 -4.69
C THR A 86 -2.90 4.68 -5.59
N LEU A 87 -3.78 4.16 -6.44
CA LEU A 87 -4.80 4.93 -7.14
C LEU A 87 -6.14 4.68 -6.45
N ILE A 88 -6.74 5.71 -5.87
CA ILE A 88 -7.89 5.58 -4.97
C ILE A 88 -9.15 6.13 -5.63
N ASN A 89 -10.24 5.36 -5.58
CA ASN A 89 -11.57 5.77 -6.04
C ASN A 89 -12.31 6.50 -4.89
N LEU A 90 -12.06 7.79 -4.75
CA LEU A 90 -12.62 8.60 -3.66
C LEU A 90 -14.14 8.74 -3.76
N LYS A 91 -14.69 8.78 -4.97
CA LYS A 91 -16.14 8.77 -5.18
C LYS A 91 -16.77 7.53 -4.57
N LYS A 92 -16.26 6.35 -4.94
CA LYS A 92 -16.76 5.08 -4.45
C LYS A 92 -16.50 4.90 -2.95
N TRP A 93 -15.40 5.44 -2.42
CA TRP A 93 -15.17 5.48 -0.97
C TRP A 93 -16.25 6.24 -0.21
N ARG A 94 -16.74 7.36 -0.77
CA ARG A 94 -17.85 8.12 -0.19
C ARG A 94 -19.18 7.39 -0.32
N GLU A 95 -19.48 6.82 -1.49
CA GLU A 95 -20.73 6.08 -1.75
C GLU A 95 -20.88 4.87 -0.83
N ASP A 96 -19.79 4.14 -0.59
CA ASP A 96 -19.80 2.88 0.18
C ASP A 96 -19.29 3.05 1.63
N ASN A 97 -19.16 4.29 2.12
CA ASN A 97 -18.71 4.63 3.49
C ASN A 97 -17.39 3.95 3.91
N ILE A 98 -16.44 3.84 2.98
CA ILE A 98 -15.19 3.10 3.20
C ILE A 98 -14.35 3.67 4.33
N GLN A 99 -14.35 5.00 4.51
CA GLN A 99 -13.63 5.64 5.62
C GLN A 99 -14.09 5.11 6.98
N GLU A 100 -15.40 4.97 7.18
CA GLU A 100 -15.94 4.47 8.45
C GLU A 100 -15.51 3.02 8.67
N LEU A 101 -15.60 2.18 7.64
CA LEU A 101 -15.16 0.79 7.69
C LEU A 101 -13.65 0.66 7.99
N LEU A 102 -12.81 1.56 7.45
CA LEU A 102 -11.38 1.59 7.76
C LEU A 102 -11.13 1.84 9.25
N PHE A 103 -11.83 2.81 9.86
CA PHE A 103 -11.69 3.06 11.30
C PHE A 103 -12.25 1.91 12.16
N GLN A 104 -13.39 1.34 11.77
CA GLN A 104 -13.97 0.19 12.46
C GLN A 104 -13.04 -1.02 12.43
N ASN A 105 -12.50 -1.38 11.26
CA ASN A 105 -11.58 -2.49 11.11
C ASN A 105 -10.23 -2.23 11.80
N SER A 106 -9.71 -0.99 11.73
CA SER A 106 -8.48 -0.63 12.44
C SER A 106 -8.62 -0.85 13.95
N ALA A 107 -9.76 -0.46 14.53
CA ALA A 107 -10.04 -0.70 15.94
C ALA A 107 -10.30 -2.18 16.25
N GLN A 108 -11.09 -2.86 15.43
CA GLN A 108 -11.47 -4.27 15.61
C GLN A 108 -10.25 -5.20 15.58
N TYR A 109 -9.29 -4.93 14.69
CA TYR A 109 -8.14 -5.80 14.47
C TYR A 109 -6.86 -5.26 15.12
N ALA A 110 -6.92 -4.19 15.93
CA ALA A 110 -5.77 -3.47 16.47
C ALA A 110 -4.68 -4.36 17.12
N GLU A 111 -5.06 -5.49 17.74
CA GLU A 111 -4.14 -6.42 18.40
C GLU A 111 -3.33 -7.30 17.44
N ILE A 112 -3.77 -7.46 16.18
CA ILE A 112 -3.15 -8.33 15.19
C ILE A 112 -2.48 -7.58 14.04
N LEU A 113 -2.71 -6.28 13.90
CA LEU A 113 -2.12 -5.48 12.82
C LEU A 113 -0.61 -5.27 13.09
N GLN A 114 0.22 -5.67 12.13
CA GLN A 114 1.66 -5.43 12.14
C GLN A 114 1.99 -4.08 11.49
N PHE A 115 1.26 -3.75 10.43
CA PHE A 115 1.33 -2.48 9.70
C PHE A 115 -0.07 -1.86 9.71
N PRO A 116 -0.43 -1.11 10.77
CA PRO A 116 -1.82 -0.74 11.07
C PRO A 116 -2.62 -0.19 9.91
N ASP A 117 -2.06 0.73 9.13
CA ASP A 117 -2.72 1.35 7.98
C ASP A 117 -2.82 0.42 6.77
N GLN A 118 -1.71 -0.20 6.39
CA GLN A 118 -1.63 -1.10 5.25
C GLN A 118 -2.45 -2.38 5.44
N ASP A 119 -2.38 -2.98 6.63
CA ASP A 119 -3.16 -4.16 7.00
C ASP A 119 -4.65 -3.83 7.00
N THR A 120 -5.04 -2.68 7.58
CA THR A 120 -6.44 -2.23 7.59
C THR A 120 -6.98 -2.02 6.18
N LEU A 121 -6.20 -1.42 5.27
CA LEU A 121 -6.59 -1.28 3.86
C LEU A 121 -6.77 -2.63 3.17
N ASN A 122 -5.83 -3.56 3.37
CA ASN A 122 -5.92 -4.90 2.79
C ASN A 122 -7.15 -5.67 3.30
N ILE A 123 -7.44 -5.59 4.60
CA ILE A 123 -8.64 -6.19 5.21
C ILE A 123 -9.92 -5.56 4.65
N THR A 124 -10.00 -4.23 4.71
CA THR A 124 -11.24 -3.50 4.42
C THR A 124 -11.58 -3.54 2.93
N LEU A 125 -10.58 -3.46 2.06
CA LEU A 125 -10.76 -3.38 0.62
C LEU A 125 -10.61 -4.72 -0.08
N TYR A 126 -10.57 -5.83 0.68
CA TYR A 126 -10.46 -7.18 0.15
C TYR A 126 -11.50 -7.43 -0.97
N LYS A 127 -11.06 -8.09 -2.05
CA LYS A 127 -11.80 -8.28 -3.33
C LYS A 127 -12.12 -7.02 -4.14
N LYS A 128 -11.81 -5.83 -3.64
CA LYS A 128 -12.05 -4.54 -4.30
C LYS A 128 -10.77 -3.74 -4.54
N ILE A 129 -9.63 -4.44 -4.60
CA ILE A 129 -8.34 -3.90 -5.04
C ILE A 129 -8.04 -4.39 -6.45
N LYS A 130 -7.68 -3.47 -7.34
CA LYS A 130 -7.12 -3.78 -8.65
C LYS A 130 -5.61 -3.92 -8.53
N TYR A 131 -5.05 -5.03 -9.00
CA TYR A 131 -3.60 -5.21 -9.02
C TYR A 131 -2.96 -4.39 -10.14
N LEU A 132 -1.93 -3.63 -9.77
CA LEU A 132 -1.10 -2.86 -10.68
C LEU A 132 0.13 -3.68 -11.10
N SER A 133 0.72 -3.31 -12.25
CA SER A 133 2.04 -3.79 -12.65
C SER A 133 3.10 -3.34 -11.64
N HIS A 134 4.08 -4.20 -11.36
CA HIS A 134 5.14 -3.91 -10.39
C HIS A 134 6.01 -2.70 -10.78
N ILE A 135 6.00 -2.25 -12.04
CA ILE A 135 6.72 -1.04 -12.47
C ILE A 135 6.25 0.22 -11.73
N TYR A 136 5.00 0.23 -11.24
CA TYR A 136 4.44 1.37 -10.51
C TYR A 136 4.80 1.38 -9.03
N ASN A 137 5.45 0.33 -8.51
CA ASN A 137 5.92 0.29 -7.13
C ASN A 137 7.10 -0.69 -7.04
N ALA A 138 8.22 -0.33 -7.68
CA ALA A 138 9.42 -1.14 -7.68
C ALA A 138 10.13 -0.98 -6.33
N MET A 139 10.03 -2.00 -5.48
CA MET A 139 10.57 -2.01 -4.13
C MET A 139 11.90 -2.78 -4.08
N PRO A 140 13.08 -2.13 -4.09
CA PRO A 140 14.37 -2.81 -4.21
C PRO A 140 14.82 -3.60 -2.98
N VAL A 141 14.22 -3.32 -1.81
CA VAL A 141 14.58 -3.93 -0.53
C VAL A 141 13.57 -5.02 -0.13
N GLN A 142 12.50 -5.22 -0.92
CA GLN A 142 11.45 -6.21 -0.64
C GLN A 142 11.65 -7.51 -1.40
N THR A 143 10.99 -8.56 -0.91
CA THR A 143 10.91 -9.86 -1.57
C THR A 143 9.81 -9.85 -2.63
N TYR A 144 10.03 -10.55 -3.74
CA TYR A 144 9.04 -10.77 -4.81
C TYR A 144 8.61 -12.23 -4.85
N TYR A 145 7.42 -12.52 -5.39
CA TYR A 145 6.86 -13.88 -5.36
C TYR A 145 7.69 -14.83 -6.21
N ASN A 146 8.18 -14.30 -7.33
CA ASN A 146 9.03 -15.00 -8.26
C ASN A 146 9.91 -14.01 -9.02
N GLU A 147 10.91 -14.54 -9.70
CA GLU A 147 11.84 -13.75 -10.51
C GLU A 147 11.14 -12.98 -11.63
N LYS A 148 10.01 -13.45 -12.17
CA LYS A 148 9.27 -12.73 -13.21
C LYS A 148 8.71 -11.40 -12.70
N GLN A 149 8.13 -11.38 -11.50
CA GLN A 149 7.64 -10.14 -10.88
C GLN A 149 8.79 -9.17 -10.58
N LYS A 150 9.91 -9.70 -10.06
CA LYS A 150 11.11 -8.89 -9.83
C LYS A 150 11.65 -8.29 -11.13
N GLN A 151 11.76 -9.11 -12.18
CA GLN A 151 12.17 -8.65 -13.51
C GLN A 151 11.22 -7.60 -14.06
N GLU A 152 9.90 -7.80 -13.93
CA GLU A 152 8.90 -6.80 -14.32
C GLU A 152 9.19 -5.47 -13.61
N ALA A 153 9.28 -5.49 -12.27
CA ALA A 153 9.47 -4.29 -11.44
C ALA A 153 10.66 -3.43 -11.88
N PHE A 154 11.78 -4.07 -12.21
CA PHE A 154 13.05 -3.37 -12.49
C PHE A 154 13.41 -3.29 -13.97
N SER A 155 12.61 -3.85 -14.89
CA SER A 155 12.87 -3.75 -16.34
C SER A 155 12.71 -2.32 -16.87
N ASN A 156 11.70 -1.59 -16.38
CA ASN A 156 11.42 -0.20 -16.71
C ASN A 156 10.56 0.43 -15.60
N PRO A 157 11.12 0.60 -14.39
CA PRO A 157 10.37 1.14 -13.25
C PRO A 157 9.84 2.53 -13.60
N GLN A 158 8.61 2.82 -13.21
CA GLN A 158 8.04 4.17 -13.25
C GLN A 158 8.17 4.85 -11.88
N ILE A 159 8.12 4.06 -10.80
CA ILE A 159 8.31 4.51 -9.43
C ILE A 159 9.21 3.52 -8.70
N ILE A 160 10.24 4.04 -8.03
CA ILE A 160 11.11 3.28 -7.13
C ILE A 160 10.78 3.68 -5.70
N HIS A 161 10.49 2.70 -4.85
CA HIS A 161 9.97 2.92 -3.50
C HIS A 161 10.80 2.14 -2.47
N TRP A 162 11.50 2.85 -1.59
CA TRP A 162 12.32 2.24 -0.54
C TRP A 162 11.49 1.83 0.68
N ALA A 163 10.46 1.01 0.46
CA ALA A 163 9.61 0.45 1.50
C ALA A 163 10.46 -0.25 2.59
N GLY A 164 10.12 -0.02 3.86
CA GLY A 164 10.85 -0.60 5.01
C GLY A 164 12.00 0.27 5.51
N TYR A 165 12.99 -0.32 6.19
CA TYR A 165 13.95 0.46 6.99
C TYR A 165 15.13 1.05 6.19
N LYS A 166 15.54 0.44 5.07
CA LYS A 166 16.76 0.81 4.34
C LYS A 166 16.52 1.96 3.35
N LYS A 167 16.52 3.19 3.88
CA LYS A 167 16.30 4.43 3.11
C LYS A 167 17.58 4.97 2.44
N PRO A 168 17.52 5.51 1.21
CA PRO A 168 18.71 5.95 0.47
C PRO A 168 19.40 7.17 1.10
N TRP A 169 18.65 8.06 1.77
CA TRP A 169 19.22 9.20 2.51
C TRP A 169 19.88 8.83 3.85
N LYS A 170 19.80 7.56 4.26
CA LYS A 170 20.47 7.03 5.47
C LYS A 170 21.53 5.99 5.15
N PHE A 171 21.32 5.20 4.11
CA PHE A 171 22.14 4.07 3.72
C PHE A 171 22.64 4.26 2.29
N PRO A 172 23.87 4.74 2.08
CA PRO A 172 24.43 4.93 0.74
C PRO A 172 24.53 3.65 -0.08
N ASP A 173 24.55 2.48 0.58
CA ASP A 173 24.55 1.15 -0.04
C ASP A 173 23.12 0.61 -0.29
N ALA A 174 22.08 1.42 -0.08
CA ALA A 174 20.74 1.06 -0.52
C ALA A 174 20.73 0.95 -2.05
N PRO A 175 20.10 -0.08 -2.64
CA PRO A 175 19.99 -0.14 -4.09
C PRO A 175 19.32 1.12 -4.62
N TYR A 176 19.83 1.64 -5.73
CA TYR A 176 19.38 2.90 -6.34
C TYR A 176 19.63 4.19 -5.51
N ALA A 177 20.49 4.15 -4.49
CA ALA A 177 20.80 5.35 -3.69
C ALA A 177 21.55 6.46 -4.45
N GLU A 178 22.23 6.14 -5.54
CA GLU A 178 23.02 7.07 -6.36
C GLU A 178 22.28 7.64 -7.57
N MET A 179 20.97 7.39 -7.70
CA MET A 179 20.16 7.94 -8.80
C MET A 179 20.04 9.46 -8.76
#